data_AF-A0A166PAQ1-F1
#
_entry.id   AF-A0A166PAQ1-F1
#
_cell.length_a   1.000
_cell.length_b   1.000
_cell.length_c   1.000
_cell.angle_alpha   90.00
_cell.angle_beta   90.00
_cell.angle_gamma   90.00
#
_symmetry.space_group_name_H-M   'P 1'
#
loop_
_entity.id
_entity.type
_entity.pdbx_description
1 polymer ?
#
loop_
_entity_poly.entity_id
_entity_poly.type
_entity_poly.pdbx_seq_one_letter_code
_entity_poly.pdbx_strand_id
1 'polypeptide(L)' 'MKIVKGALFVILMVALAVGAFNLLFVAVSDYFGPFYESEADQHRNFAIWLLGNAGVGMLSIVMGVVLYRRYLRRARV' A
#
# COMPACT_ATOMS: atom_id res chain seq x y z
N MET A 1 -1.01 1.23 -26.20
CA MET A 1 -1.06 0.00 -25.37
C MET A 1 -0.08 -0.06 -24.19
N LYS A 2 1.20 0.30 -24.35
CA LYS A 2 2.19 0.23 -23.24
C LYS A 2 1.76 1.07 -22.02
N ILE A 3 1.26 2.29 -22.25
CA ILE A 3 0.77 3.17 -21.17
C ILE A 3 -0.37 2.53 -20.37
N VAL A 4 -1.39 1.98 -21.04
CA VAL A 4 -2.52 1.31 -20.40
C VAL A 4 -2.06 0.10 -19.57
N LYS A 5 -1.19 -0.75 -20.12
CA LYS A 5 -0.62 -1.89 -19.39
C LYS A 5 0.19 -1.44 -18.17
N GLY A 6 0.96 -0.36 -18.30
CA GLY A 6 1.70 0.22 -17.18
C GLY A 6 0.79 0.77 -16.08
N ALA A 7 -0.28 1.49 -16.46
CA ALA A 7 -1.26 1.99 -15.51
C ALA A 7 -1.96 0.86 -14.75
N LEU A 8 -2.42 -0.18 -15.46
CA LEU A 8 -3.04 -1.36 -14.85
C LEU A 8 -2.07 -2.08 -13.89
N PHE A 9 -0.80 -2.20 -14.27
CA PHE A 9 0.23 -2.78 -13.41
C PHE A 9 0.43 -1.98 -12.12
N VAL A 10 0.49 -0.64 -12.22
CA VAL A 10 0.62 0.22 -11.04
C VAL A 10 -0.62 0.13 -10.16
N ILE A 11 -1.82 0.16 -10.74
CA ILE A 11 -3.08 0.01 -9.99
C ILE A 11 -3.11 -1.32 -9.23
N LEU A 12 -2.73 -2.42 -9.89
CA LEU A 12 -2.66 -3.74 -9.25
C LEU A 12 -1.65 -3.75 -8.09
N MET A 13 -0.47 -3.16 -8.29
CA MET A 13 0.54 -3.02 -7.24
C MET A 13 0.02 -2.26 -6.02
N VAL A 14 -0.68 -1.14 -6.24
CA VAL A 14 -1.30 -0.34 -5.17
C VAL A 14 -2.37 -1.15 -4.46
N ALA A 15 -3.27 -1.80 -5.20
CA ALA A 15 -4.36 -2.59 -4.61
C ALA A 15 -3.82 -3.73 -3.73
N LEU A 16 -2.80 -4.45 -4.21
CA LEU A 16 -2.16 -5.53 -3.44
C LEU A 16 -1.44 -5.00 -2.20
N ALA A 17 -0.69 -3.91 -2.31
CA ALA A 17 0.08 -3.35 -1.20
C ALA A 17 -0.84 -2.78 -0.10
N VAL A 18 -1.85 -2.00 -0.50
CA VAL A 18 -2.86 -1.46 0.44
C VAL A 18 -3.66 -2.59 1.07
N GLY A 19 -4.10 -3.59 0.29
CA GLY A 19 -4.80 -4.76 0.81
C GLY A 19 -3.98 -5.53 1.83
N ALA A 20 -2.71 -5.79 1.53
CA ALA A 20 -1.79 -6.46 2.45
C ALA A 20 -1.56 -5.65 3.74
N PHE A 21 -1.36 -4.33 3.63
CA PHE A 21 -1.22 -3.46 4.79
C PHE A 21 -2.46 -3.51 5.70
N ASN A 22 -3.65 -3.41 5.12
CA ASN A 22 -4.89 -3.44 5.89
C ASN A 22 -5.13 -4.82 6.54
N LEU A 23 -4.84 -5.91 5.83
CA LEU A 23 -4.94 -7.25 6.39
C LEU A 23 -3.99 -7.43 7.58
N LEU A 24 -2.75 -6.97 7.46
CA LEU A 24 -1.78 -6.99 8.55
C LEU A 24 -2.23 -6.12 9.72
N PHE A 25 -2.74 -4.92 9.45
CA PHE A 25 -3.24 -4.02 10.48
C PHE A 25 -4.38 -4.66 11.28
N VAL A 26 -5.32 -5.32 10.60
CA VAL A 26 -6.40 -6.08 11.24
C VAL A 26 -5.86 -7.25 12.06
N ALA A 27 -4.97 -8.07 11.49
CA ALA A 27 -4.40 -9.22 12.20
C ALA A 27 -3.62 -8.81 13.46
N VAL A 28 -2.87 -7.70 13.38
CA VAL A 28 -2.15 -7.10 14.52
C VAL A 28 -3.14 -6.55 15.56
N SER A 29 -4.27 -5.98 15.12
CA SER A 29 -5.36 -5.55 16.03
C SER A 29 -6.00 -6.72 16.77
N ASP A 30 -6.22 -7.83 16.08
CA ASP A 30 -6.81 -9.03 16.66
C ASP A 30 -5.87 -9.67 17.70
N TYR A 31 -4.56 -9.72 17.40
CA TYR A 31 -3.57 -10.34 18.27
C TYR A 31 -3.28 -9.56 19.56
N PHE A 32 -3.15 -8.23 19.50
CA PHE A 32 -2.79 -7.40 20.66
C PHE A 32 -4.00 -6.93 21.48
N GLY A 33 -5.22 -7.29 21.09
CA GLY A 33 -6.45 -6.77 21.68
C GLY A 33 -6.90 -5.46 21.02
N PRO A 34 -8.14 -5.02 21.30
CA PRO A 34 -8.75 -3.90 20.61
C PRO A 34 -7.91 -2.63 20.76
N PHE A 35 -7.41 -2.10 19.64
CA PHE A 35 -6.67 -0.84 19.59
C PHE A 35 -7.47 0.40 20.03
N TYR A 36 -8.70 0.24 20.47
CA TYR A 36 -9.67 1.32 20.65
C TYR A 36 -10.30 1.29 22.06
N GLU A 37 -9.48 1.07 23.10
CA GLU A 37 -9.98 1.05 24.49
C GLU A 37 -10.19 2.46 25.07
N SER A 38 -9.48 3.48 24.57
CA SER A 38 -9.65 4.88 24.94
C SER A 38 -9.71 5.80 23.72
N GLU A 39 -10.30 7.00 23.85
CA GLU A 39 -10.33 7.98 22.75
C GLU A 39 -8.93 8.40 22.29
N ALA A 40 -7.97 8.48 23.21
CA ALA A 40 -6.58 8.80 22.90
C ALA A 40 -5.90 7.69 22.08
N ASP A 41 -6.17 6.43 22.42
CA ASP A 41 -5.70 5.26 21.65
C ASP A 41 -6.36 5.20 20.28
N GLN A 42 -7.66 5.52 20.21
CA GLN A 42 -8.40 5.59 18.96
C GLN A 42 -7.82 6.62 17.99
N HIS A 43 -7.57 7.84 18.48
CA HIS A 43 -7.02 8.90 17.64
C HIS A 43 -5.61 8.56 17.14
N ARG A 44 -4.75 8.02 18.02
CA ARG A 44 -3.40 7.59 17.65
C ARG A 44 -3.42 6.47 16.62
N ASN A 45 -4.22 5.44 16.83
CA ASN A 45 -4.24 4.26 15.97
C ASN A 45 -4.90 4.56 14.62
N PHE A 46 -5.90 5.44 14.59
CA PHE A 46 -6.43 6.00 13.35
C PHE A 46 -5.37 6.79 12.56
N ALA A 47 -4.60 7.64 13.24
CA ALA A 47 -3.52 8.40 12.59
C ALA A 47 -2.45 7.46 11.99
N ILE A 48 -2.06 6.40 12.72
CA ILE A 48 -1.12 5.38 12.23
C ILE A 48 -1.69 4.66 11.00
N TRP A 49 -2.95 4.22 11.06
CA TRP A 49 -3.61 3.55 9.95
C TRP A 49 -3.70 4.45 8.71
N LEU A 50 -4.08 5.72 8.89
CA LEU A 50 -4.22 6.70 7.81
C LEU A 50 -2.87 7.02 7.17
N LEU A 51 -1.86 7.36 7.98
CA LEU A 51 -0.51 7.66 7.50
C LEU A 51 0.14 6.43 6.86
N GLY A 52 -0.10 5.24 7.42
CA GLY A 52 0.35 3.97 6.85
C GLY A 52 -0.25 3.71 5.47
N ASN A 53 -1.56 3.88 5.30
CA ASN A 53 -2.21 3.76 3.98
C ASN A 53 -1.66 4.78 2.97
N ALA A 54 -1.50 6.04 3.38
CA ALA A 54 -0.94 7.08 2.52
C ALA A 54 0.50 6.75 2.09
N GLY A 55 1.34 6.33 3.05
CA GLY A 55 2.73 5.94 2.80
C GLY A 55 2.85 4.72 1.89
N VAL A 56 2.12 3.64 2.19
CA VAL A 56 2.10 2.41 1.38
C VAL A 56 1.59 2.70 -0.03
N GLY A 57 0.53 3.50 -0.16
CA GLY A 57 0.00 3.94 -1.45
C GLY A 57 1.05 4.71 -2.27
N MET A 58 1.70 5.71 -1.67
CA MET A 58 2.71 6.52 -2.36
C MET A 58 3.92 5.66 -2.79
N LEU A 59 4.43 4.82 -1.90
CA LEU A 59 5.58 3.94 -2.19
C LEU A 59 5.25 2.92 -3.28
N SER A 60 4.06 2.31 -3.24
CA SER A 60 3.64 1.33 -4.25
C SER A 60 3.45 1.96 -5.63
N ILE A 61 2.95 3.19 -5.72
CA ILE A 61 2.90 3.95 -6.99
C ILE A 61 4.32 4.15 -7.54
N VAL A 62 5.23 4.71 -6.73
CA VAL A 62 6.61 4.99 -7.16
C VAL A 62 7.31 3.70 -7.60
N MET A 63 7.21 2.64 -6.80
CA MET A 63 7.82 1.35 -7.10
C MET A 63 7.22 0.71 -8.34
N GLY A 64 5.89 0.73 -8.49
CA GLY A 64 5.21 0.21 -9.68
C GLY A 64 5.70 0.90 -10.97
N VAL A 65 5.82 2.23 -10.94
CA VAL A 65 6.35 3.01 -12.07
C VAL A 65 7.80 2.67 -12.36
N VAL A 66 8.66 2.62 -11.33
CA VAL A 66 10.09 2.31 -11.49
C VAL A 66 10.28 0.90 -12.06
N LEU A 67 9.56 -0.09 -11.55
CA LEU A 67 9.62 -1.48 -12.01
C LEU A 67 9.13 -1.60 -13.46
N TYR A 68 8.02 -0.97 -13.81
CA TYR A 68 7.52 -0.99 -15.19
C TYR A 68 8.50 -0.33 -16.16
N ARG A 69 9.11 0.80 -15.78
CA ARG A 69 10.16 1.45 -16.57
C ARG A 69 11.42 0.61 -16.70
N ARG A 70 11.80 -0.16 -15.66
CA ARG A 70 12.93 -1.10 -15.73
C ARG A 70 12.63 -2.27 -16.67
N TYR A 71 11.42 -2.83 -16.61
CA TYR A 71 10.97 -3.89 -17.51
C TYR A 71 11.02 -3.44 -18.98
N LEU A 72 10.47 -2.27 -19.30
CA LEU A 72 10.50 -1.73 -20.67
C LEU A 72 11.92 -1.47 -21.19
N ARG A 73 12.85 -1.07 -20.32
CA ARG A 73 14.26 -0.88 -20.68
C ARG A 73 14.93 -2.21 -21.00
N ARG A 74 14.70 -3.24 -20.18
CA ARG A 74 15.26 -4.59 -20.41
C ARG A 74 14.67 -5.27 -21.65
N ALA A 75 13.39 -5.05 -21.95
CA ALA A 75 12.73 -5.60 -23.13
C ALA A 75 13.10 -4.88 -24.45
N ARG A 76 13.91 -3.82 -24.38
CA ARG A 76 14.40 -3.07 -25.56
C ARG A 76 15.86 -3.40 -25.90
N VAL A 77 16.59 -4.04 -24.97
CA VAL A 77 17.91 -4.66 -25.20
C VAL A 77 17.66 -6.08 -25.69
#